data_AF-A0A150VW68-F1
#
_entry.id   AF-A0A150VW68-F1
#
_cell.length_a   1.000
_cell.length_b   1.000
_cell.length_c   1.000
_cell.angle_alpha   90.00
_cell.angle_beta   90.00
_cell.angle_gamma   90.00
#
_symmetry.space_group_name_H-M   'P 1'
#
loop_
_entity.id
_entity.type
_entity.pdbx_description
1 polymer ?
#
loop_
_entity_poly.entity_id
_entity_poly.type
_entity_poly.pdbx_seq_one_letter_code
_entity_poly.pdbx_strand_id
1 'polypeptide(L)'
;MKTGHRVSLIGAMVLTAGQILLLAMLCFVVVFLVAGGLGPDEPEETGPAPRTPTMIVSFTCGALVIAANAWTGHGLRRAIGGTLPLRTALGRATAVQAVTLAGCLAVGLTPAALTAVPILALLLGCNFTTRERYGRRAAA
;
A
#
# COMPACT_ATOMS: atom_id res chain seq x y z
N MET A 1 13.08 -15.43 -21.10
CA MET A 1 13.26 -14.58 -19.90
C MET A 1 12.38 -13.30 -19.80
N LYS A 2 11.50 -12.98 -20.77
CA LYS A 2 10.56 -11.83 -20.67
C LYS A 2 9.30 -12.12 -19.83
N THR A 3 8.92 -13.39 -19.67
CA THR A 3 7.71 -13.85 -18.97
C THR A 3 7.80 -13.70 -17.45
N GLY A 4 8.90 -14.11 -16.81
CA GLY A 4 9.04 -14.05 -15.35
C GLY A 4 8.89 -12.64 -14.77
N HIS A 5 9.46 -11.63 -15.42
CA HIS A 5 9.35 -10.24 -14.97
C HIS A 5 7.93 -9.67 -15.11
N ARG A 6 7.19 -10.07 -16.15
CA ARG A 6 5.78 -9.69 -16.33
C ARG A 6 4.89 -10.36 -15.28
N VAL A 7 5.15 -11.63 -14.95
CA VAL A 7 4.42 -12.35 -13.90
C VAL A 7 4.63 -11.69 -12.54
N SER A 8 5.86 -11.30 -12.20
CA SER A 8 6.13 -10.57 -10.95
C SER A 8 5.45 -9.21 -10.88
N LEU A 9 5.40 -8.47 -12.00
CA LEU A 9 4.68 -7.19 -12.08
C LEU A 9 3.17 -7.35 -11.91
N ILE A 10 2.59 -8.38 -12.54
CA ILE A 10 1.17 -8.70 -12.39
C ILE A 10 0.89 -9.13 -10.94
N GLY A 11 1.74 -9.96 -10.35
CA GLY A 11 1.64 -10.36 -8.94
C GLY A 11 1.68 -9.16 -7.99
N ALA A 12 2.59 -8.21 -8.22
CA ALA A 12 2.64 -6.97 -7.45
C ALA A 12 1.36 -6.15 -7.59
N MET A 13 0.79 -6.04 -8.79
CA MET A 13 -0.50 -5.36 -9.01
C MET A 13 -1.65 -6.05 -8.27
N VAL A 14 -1.75 -7.39 -8.34
CA VAL A 14 -2.82 -8.16 -7.69
C VAL A 14 -2.73 -8.01 -6.17
N LEU A 15 -1.54 -8.13 -5.59
CA LEU A 15 -1.36 -7.97 -4.16
C LEU A 15 -1.66 -6.54 -3.70
N THR A 16 -1.27 -5.53 -4.49
CA THR A 16 -1.60 -4.13 -4.22
C THR A 16 -3.10 -3.89 -4.24
N ALA A 17 -3.82 -4.46 -5.21
CA ALA A 17 -5.28 -4.41 -5.27
C ALA A 17 -5.94 -5.12 -4.08
N GLY A 18 -5.40 -6.27 -3.66
CA GLY A 18 -5.84 -6.97 -2.46
C GLY A 18 -5.66 -6.13 -1.18
N GLN A 19 -4.53 -5.43 -1.05
CA GLN A 19 -4.29 -4.53 0.08
C GLN A 19 -5.25 -3.33 0.09
N ILE A 20 -5.56 -2.77 -1.08
CA ILE A 20 -6.59 -1.72 -1.20
C ILE A 20 -7.94 -2.24 -0.71
N LEU A 21 -8.34 -3.45 -1.12
CA LEU A 21 -9.61 -4.04 -0.72
C LEU A 21 -9.67 -4.29 0.79
N LEU A 22 -8.59 -4.82 1.37
CA LEU A 22 -8.46 -5.05 2.81
C LEU A 22 -8.58 -3.74 3.60
N LEU A 23 -7.86 -2.70 3.18
CA LEU A 23 -7.91 -1.38 3.82
C LEU A 23 -9.30 -0.73 3.68
N ALA A 24 -9.93 -0.86 2.51
CA ALA A 24 -11.28 -0.37 2.30
C ALA A 24 -12.28 -1.09 3.21
N MET A 25 -12.16 -2.41 3.37
CA MET A 25 -12.97 -3.19 4.30
C MET A 25 -12.74 -2.76 5.76
N LEU A 26 -11.47 -2.61 6.18
CA LEU A 26 -11.14 -2.15 7.53
C LEU A 26 -11.71 -0.76 7.81
N CYS A 27 -11.58 0.16 6.86
CA CYS A 27 -12.20 1.48 6.96
C CYS A 27 -13.72 1.34 7.09
N PHE A 28 -14.36 0.58 6.20
CA PHE A 28 -15.81 0.38 6.22
C PHE A 28 -16.32 -0.19 7.55
N VAL A 29 -15.68 -1.25 8.06
CA VAL A 29 -16.03 -1.87 9.35
C VAL A 29 -15.87 -0.88 10.50
N VAL A 30 -14.78 -0.11 10.53
CA VAL A 30 -14.56 0.93 11.56
C VAL A 30 -15.64 2.01 11.49
N VAL A 31 -16.01 2.50 10.30
CA VAL A 31 -17.10 3.49 10.16
C VAL A 31 -18.43 2.93 10.65
N PHE A 32 -18.74 1.66 10.35
CA PHE A 32 -19.98 1.02 10.81
C PHE A 32 -20.01 0.83 12.32
N LEU A 33 -18.91 0.41 12.94
CA LEU A 33 -18.80 0.29 14.40
C LEU A 33 -18.98 1.64 15.10
N VAL A 34 -18.41 2.71 14.54
CA VAL A 34 -18.50 4.07 15.07
C VAL A 34 -19.89 4.66 14.88
N ALA A 35 -20.46 4.55 13.68
CA ALA A 35 -21.79 5.07 13.37
C ALA A 35 -22.89 4.29 14.10
N GLY A 36 -22.67 3.00 14.36
CA GLY A 36 -23.57 2.13 15.11
C GLY A 36 -23.44 2.22 16.63
N GLY A 37 -22.50 3.02 17.16
CA GLY A 37 -22.29 3.17 18.61
C GLY A 37 -21.69 1.94 19.31
N LEU A 38 -21.32 0.90 18.56
CA LEU A 38 -20.71 -0.34 19.05
C LEU A 38 -19.19 -0.19 19.13
N GLY A 39 -18.72 0.84 19.83
CA GLY A 39 -17.33 0.90 20.28
C GLY A 39 -17.09 -0.21 21.31
N PRO A 40 -15.84 -0.68 21.49
CA PRO A 40 -15.53 -1.59 22.60
C PRO A 40 -16.07 -0.97 23.89
N ASP A 41 -16.91 -1.72 24.61
CA ASP A 41 -17.54 -1.34 25.86
C ASP A 41 -16.47 -1.04 26.93
N GLU A 42 -15.89 0.15 26.87
CA GLU A 42 -15.10 0.71 27.95
C GLU A 42 -16.04 1.56 28.82
N PRO A 43 -15.97 1.40 30.16
CA PRO A 43 -16.88 2.02 31.10
C PRO A 43 -16.94 3.54 30.88
N GLU A 44 -18.13 4.12 31.02
CA GLU A 44 -18.42 5.55 30.85
C GLU A 44 -17.46 6.44 31.65
N GLU A 45 -16.33 6.81 31.05
CA GLU A 45 -15.42 7.78 31.62
C GLU A 45 -15.97 9.19 31.37
N THR A 46 -16.32 9.85 32.47
CA THR A 46 -16.99 11.15 32.52
C THR A 46 -15.98 12.26 32.18
N GLY A 47 -15.80 12.54 30.89
CA GLY A 47 -14.99 13.66 30.41
C GLY A 47 -14.91 13.69 28.88
N PRO A 48 -14.64 14.86 28.24
CA PRO A 48 -14.48 14.95 26.79
C PRO A 48 -13.13 14.35 26.38
N ALA A 49 -13.00 13.02 26.47
CA ALA A 49 -11.89 12.31 25.89
C ALA A 49 -12.05 12.34 24.36
N PRO A 50 -11.01 12.75 23.60
CA PRO A 50 -11.14 12.96 22.17
C PRO A 50 -11.18 11.59 21.48
N ARG A 51 -12.37 10.99 21.38
CA ARG A 51 -12.64 9.75 20.63
C ARG A 51 -12.53 9.95 19.11
N THR A 52 -12.57 11.20 18.65
CA THR A 52 -12.61 11.61 17.24
C THR A 52 -11.26 11.66 16.50
N PRO A 53 -10.16 12.22 17.03
CA PRO A 53 -8.93 12.44 16.24
C PRO A 53 -8.23 11.16 15.83
N THR A 54 -8.12 10.14 16.69
CA THR A 54 -7.42 8.88 16.35
C THR A 54 -8.15 8.09 15.26
N MET A 55 -9.48 8.11 15.26
CA MET A 55 -10.29 7.46 14.22
C MET A 55 -10.23 8.23 12.89
N ILE A 56 -10.32 9.56 12.91
CA ILE A 56 -10.16 10.39 11.71
C ILE A 56 -8.77 10.22 11.11
N VAL A 57 -7.72 10.18 11.94
CA VAL A 57 -6.33 9.96 11.51
C VAL A 57 -6.18 8.59 10.87
N SER A 58 -6.75 7.55 11.46
CA SER A 58 -6.72 6.18 10.91
C SER A 58 -7.46 6.08 9.58
N PHE A 59 -8.62 6.72 9.47
CA PHE A 59 -9.41 6.79 8.24
C PHE A 59 -8.72 7.55 7.13
N THR A 60 -8.18 8.72 7.45
CA THR A 60 -7.46 9.58 6.51
C THR A 60 -6.20 8.88 6.04
N CYS A 61 -5.48 8.21 6.94
CA CYS A 61 -4.33 7.37 6.61
C CYS A 61 -4.75 6.22 5.69
N GLY A 62 -5.84 5.50 5.99
CA GLY A 62 -6.37 4.43 5.14
C GLY A 62 -6.73 4.91 3.73
N ALA A 63 -7.47 6.01 3.62
CA ALA A 63 -7.85 6.62 2.34
C ALA A 63 -6.63 7.10 1.53
N LEU A 64 -5.64 7.72 2.20
CA LEU A 64 -4.39 8.14 1.56
C LEU A 64 -3.59 6.94 1.04
N VAL A 65 -3.52 5.86 1.81
CA VAL A 65 -2.86 4.62 1.39
C VAL A 65 -3.57 3.98 0.19
N ILE A 66 -4.91 3.96 0.19
CA ILE A 66 -5.70 3.49 -0.96
C ILE A 66 -5.40 4.32 -2.20
N ALA A 67 -5.45 5.65 -2.08
CA ALA A 67 -5.19 6.58 -3.19
C ALA A 67 -3.75 6.42 -3.72
N ALA A 68 -2.76 6.30 -2.84
CA ALA A 68 -1.37 6.13 -3.21
C ALA A 68 -1.11 4.78 -3.93
N ASN A 69 -1.76 3.71 -3.48
CA ASN A 69 -1.69 2.40 -4.11
C ASN A 69 -2.39 2.36 -5.48
N ALA A 70 -3.56 3.00 -5.61
CA ALA A 70 -4.25 3.14 -6.89
C ALA A 70 -3.42 3.94 -7.91
N TRP A 71 -2.81 5.04 -7.47
CA TRP A 71 -1.90 5.84 -8.29
C TRP A 71 -0.67 5.03 -8.74
N THR A 72 -0.11 4.24 -7.82
CA THR A 72 1.02 3.35 -8.10
C THR A 72 0.66 2.29 -9.14
N GLY A 73 -0.50 1.64 -9.00
CA GLY A 73 -1.03 0.70 -9.98
C GLY A 73 -1.21 1.32 -11.37
N HIS A 74 -1.72 2.56 -11.43
CA HIS A 74 -1.86 3.30 -12.70
C HIS A 74 -0.50 3.61 -13.34
N GLY A 75 0.48 4.03 -12.54
CA GLY A 75 1.86 4.27 -12.99
C GLY A 75 2.54 3.01 -13.53
N LEU A 76 2.37 1.88 -12.85
CA LEU A 76 2.87 0.57 -13.30
C LEU A 76 2.17 0.13 -14.60
N ARG A 77 0.86 0.35 -14.74
CA ARG A 77 0.11 0.04 -15.96
C ARG A 77 0.60 0.86 -17.15
N ARG A 78 0.86 2.15 -16.94
CA ARG A 78 1.47 3.04 -17.95
C ARG A 78 2.89 2.59 -18.33
N ALA A 79 3.68 2.12 -17.37
CA ALA A 79 5.02 1.60 -17.64
C ALA A 79 4.99 0.28 -18.43
N ILE A 80 4.02 -0.61 -18.16
CA ILE A 80 3.80 -1.83 -18.96
C ILE A 80 3.39 -1.47 -20.40
N GLY A 81 2.59 -0.41 -20.56
CA GLY A 81 2.22 0.15 -21.86
C GLY A 81 3.34 0.92 -22.58
N GLY A 82 4.55 1.00 -22.02
CA GLY A 82 5.71 1.66 -22.64
C GLY A 82 5.71 3.19 -22.57
N THR A 83 4.72 3.81 -21.90
CA THR A 83 4.58 5.28 -21.82
C THR A 83 5.40 5.92 -20.69
N LEU A 84 5.91 5.12 -19.75
CA LEU A 84 6.72 5.59 -18.63
C LEU A 84 7.92 4.65 -18.40
N PRO A 85 9.12 5.16 -18.05
CA PRO A 85 10.24 4.31 -17.70
C PRO A 85 9.92 3.42 -16.49
N LEU A 86 10.03 2.10 -16.69
CA LEU A 86 9.70 1.10 -15.67
C LEU A 86 10.49 1.29 -14.36
N ARG A 87 11.74 1.77 -14.46
CA ARG A 87 12.60 2.06 -13.31
C ARG A 87 12.04 3.18 -12.43
N THR A 88 11.50 4.23 -13.06
CA THR A 88 10.87 5.35 -12.34
C THR A 88 9.55 4.91 -11.72
N ALA A 89 8.75 4.12 -12.44
CA ALA A 89 7.50 3.55 -11.93
C ALA A 89 7.75 2.66 -10.69
N LEU A 90 8.69 1.73 -10.78
CA LEU A 90 9.06 0.83 -9.68
C LEU A 90 9.66 1.57 -8.49
N GLY A 91 10.50 2.59 -8.73
CA GLY A 91 11.04 3.45 -7.67
C GLY A 91 9.93 4.16 -6.88
N ARG A 92 8.99 4.79 -7.59
CA ARG A 92 7.82 5.44 -6.96
C ARG A 92 6.94 4.44 -6.21
N ALA A 93 6.68 3.28 -6.81
CA ALA A 93 5.91 2.20 -6.18
C ALA A 93 6.54 1.72 -4.88
N THR A 94 7.86 1.51 -4.89
CA THR A 94 8.60 1.05 -3.71
C THR A 94 8.56 2.11 -2.60
N ALA A 95 8.73 3.39 -2.95
CA ALA A 95 8.68 4.49 -1.99
C ALA A 95 7.29 4.64 -1.36
N VAL A 96 6.22 4.62 -2.17
CA VAL A 96 4.83 4.67 -1.69
C VAL A 96 4.55 3.50 -0.75
N GLN A 97 5.03 2.31 -1.08
CA GLN A 97 4.78 1.12 -0.27
C GLN A 97 5.59 1.13 1.04
N ALA A 98 6.80 1.66 1.03
CA ALA A 98 7.59 1.85 2.25
C ALA A 98 6.94 2.87 3.19
N VAL A 99 6.45 3.99 2.65
CA VAL A 99 5.72 5.01 3.42
C VAL A 99 4.41 4.43 3.96
N THR A 100 3.70 3.64 3.16
CA THR A 100 2.49 2.92 3.58
C THR A 100 2.77 2.00 4.75
N LEU A 101 3.81 1.17 4.65
CA LEU A 101 4.21 0.27 5.73
C LEU A 101 4.56 1.05 7.01
N ALA A 102 5.37 2.11 6.90
CA ALA A 102 5.72 2.96 8.04
C ALA A 102 4.49 3.62 8.68
N GLY A 103 3.57 4.14 7.86
CA GLY A 103 2.31 4.73 8.32
C GLY A 103 1.41 3.71 9.01
N CYS A 104 1.25 2.51 8.43
CA CYS A 104 0.49 1.43 9.05
C CYS A 104 1.08 1.00 10.39
N LEU A 105 2.41 0.92 10.51
CA LEU A 105 3.08 0.61 11.78
C LEU A 105 2.89 1.72 12.83
N ALA A 106 3.01 2.99 12.42
CA ALA A 106 2.82 4.13 13.32
C ALA A 106 1.39 4.23 13.88
N VAL A 107 0.39 3.79 13.11
CA VAL A 107 -1.04 3.82 13.49
C VAL A 107 -1.51 2.48 14.09
N GLY A 108 -0.63 1.48 14.23
CA GLY A 108 -0.99 0.18 14.82
C GLY A 108 -1.85 -0.72 13.92
N LEU A 109 -1.89 -0.45 12.61
CA LEU A 109 -2.62 -1.25 11.61
C LEU A 109 -1.80 -2.49 11.19
N THR A 110 -1.53 -3.38 12.16
CA THR A 110 -0.73 -4.61 11.98
C THR A 110 -1.16 -5.47 10.79
N PRO A 111 -2.46 -5.71 10.51
CA PRO A 111 -2.89 -6.53 9.37
C PRO A 111 -2.51 -5.90 8.02
N ALA A 112 -2.61 -4.58 7.92
CA ALA A 112 -2.23 -3.84 6.72
C ALA A 112 -0.69 -3.79 6.55
N ALA A 113 0.06 -3.71 7.65
CA ALA A 113 1.51 -3.78 7.62
C ALA A 113 2.00 -5.16 7.15
N LEU A 114 1.41 -6.25 7.65
CA LEU A 114 1.77 -7.62 7.26
C LEU A 114 1.58 -7.88 5.76
N THR A 115 0.50 -7.34 5.18
CA THR A 115 0.23 -7.47 3.74
C THR A 115 1.11 -6.55 2.88
N ALA A 116 1.60 -5.43 3.44
CA ALA A 116 2.51 -4.53 2.74
C ALA A 116 3.93 -5.09 2.56
N VAL A 117 4.43 -5.92 3.50
CA VAL A 117 5.77 -6.53 3.46
C VAL A 117 6.03 -7.36 2.19
N PRO A 118 5.20 -8.34 1.80
CA PRO A 118 5.44 -9.13 0.60
C PRO A 118 5.39 -8.29 -0.69
N ILE A 119 4.54 -7.26 -0.72
CA ILE A 119 4.46 -6.32 -1.85
C ILE A 119 5.76 -5.53 -1.97
N LEU A 120 6.27 -5.02 -0.86
CA LEU A 120 7.54 -4.30 -0.83
C LEU A 120 8.70 -5.21 -1.27
N ALA A 121 8.74 -6.46 -0.79
CA ALA A 121 9.75 -7.44 -1.18
C ALA A 121 9.71 -7.74 -2.69
N LEU A 122 8.51 -7.92 -3.26
CA LEU A 122 8.31 -8.11 -4.71
C LEU A 122 8.75 -6.88 -5.52
N LEU A 123 8.42 -5.67 -5.07
CA LEU A 123 8.82 -4.43 -5.71
C LEU A 123 10.34 -4.22 -5.65
N LEU A 124 10.98 -4.51 -4.52
CA LEU A 124 12.43 -4.48 -4.36
C LEU A 124 13.11 -5.50 -5.26
N GLY A 125 12.60 -6.74 -5.32
CA GLY A 125 13.09 -7.77 -6.26
C GLY A 125 12.94 -7.34 -7.73
N CYS A 126 11.82 -6.72 -8.08
CA CYS A 126 11.63 -6.13 -9.41
C CYS A 126 12.62 -4.98 -9.68
N ASN A 127 12.90 -4.13 -8.69
CA ASN A 127 13.86 -3.03 -8.80
C ASN A 127 15.30 -3.54 -8.98
N PHE A 128 15.69 -4.56 -8.21
CA PHE A 128 17.01 -5.19 -8.28
C PHE A 128 17.24 -5.83 -9.65
N THR A 129 16.33 -6.70 -10.09
CA THR A 129 16.40 -7.35 -11.41
C THR A 129 16.39 -6.36 -12.57
N THR A 130 15.66 -5.24 -12.43
CA THR A 130 15.66 -4.16 -13.42
C THR A 130 17.00 -3.44 -13.46
N ARG A 131 17.58 -3.07 -12.31
CA ARG A 131 18.91 -2.43 -12.24
C ARG A 131 19.98 -3.30 -12.88
N GLU A 132 19.98 -4.60 -12.59
CA GLU A 132 20.96 -5.54 -13.11
C GLU A 132 20.90 -5.63 -14.65
N ARG A 133 19.69 -5.67 -15.23
CA ARG A 133 19.50 -5.70 -16.69
C ARG A 133 19.96 -4.43 -17.38
N TYR A 134 19.70 -3.26 -16.79
CA TYR A 134 20.15 -1.98 -17.38
C TYR A 134 21.65 -1.74 -17.15
N GLY A 135 22.21 -2.18 -16.02
CA GLY A 135 23.64 -2.11 -15.75
C GLY A 135 24.47 -2.95 -16.73
N ARG A 136 24.03 -4.18 -17.04
CA ARG A 136 24.70 -5.02 -18.05
C ARG A 136 24.63 -4.46 -19.47
N ARG A 137 23.58 -3.71 -19.82
CA ARG A 137 23.45 -3.05 -21.13
C ARG A 137 24.30 -1.79 -21.27
N ALA A 138 24.72 -1.19 -20.17
CA ALA A 138 25.62 -0.04 -20.20
C ALA A 138 27.11 -0.47 -20.23
N ALA A 139 27.39 -1.75 -19.97
CA ALA A 139 28.74 -2.32 -19.95
C ALA A 139 29.06 -3.17 -21.20
N ALA A 140 28.12 -3.26 -22.15
CA ALA A 140 28.26 -3.95 -23.44
C ALA A 140 28.08 -2.94 -24.57
#